data_AF-A0A1U7TW94-F1
#
_entry.id   AF-A0A1U7TW94-F1
#
_cell.length_a   1.000
_cell.length_b   1.000
_cell.length_c   1.000
_cell.angle_alpha   90.00
_cell.angle_beta   90.00
_cell.angle_gamma   90.00
#
_symmetry.space_group_name_H-M   'P 1'
#
loop_
_entity.id
_entity.type
_entity.pdbx_description
1 polymer ?
#
loop_
_entity_poly.entity_id
_entity_poly.type
_entity_poly.pdbx_seq_one_letter_code
_entity_poly.pdbx_strand_id
1 'polypeptide(L)'
;MKMQERGVLIGCGEWKRGRTEDDIQVSDLDVRVNEDGSASCSGPDSSHERFEECHSHPSHKVGPANCRGNPGHEPGSTSSTLSEMAAVARAVLLPATRRRLWGFTERFVVRGVARRSLYFGGNRLRSTLATQVVLNVPETRVTCLENGLRVASEDSGLSTCTVGLWIDAGSRYENEKNNGTAHFLEHMAFKGTKKRSQLDLELEIENMGAHLNAYTSREQTVYYAKAFAEDLPRAVEILADIIQNSTLGEAEIERERGVILREMQEVETNLQEVVFDYLHATAYQNTALGRTILGPTENIKSINRKDLVDYITTHYKGPRIVLAAAGGVSHDELLDLAKFHFGDSLCTHKGEIPALPPCKFTGSEIRVRDDKMPLAHLAIAVEAVGWAHPDTICLMVANTLIGNWDRSFGGGMNLSSKLAQLTCHGNLCHSFQSFNTSYTDTGLWGLYMVCEPATVAEMLHVVQTEWMRLCTSVTESEVARAKNLLKTNMLLQLDGSTPICEDIGRQMLCYNRRIPIPELEARIDAVNAETIREVCTKYIYDKSPAIAAVGPIEQLPDFNQIHSNMRWLRD
;
A
#
# COMPACT_ATOMS: atom_id res chain seq x y z
N MET A 1 9.36 -5.51 1.17
CA MET A 1 9.65 -4.80 -0.10
C MET A 1 8.49 -5.02 -1.10
N LYS A 2 7.25 -4.62 -0.77
CA LYS A 2 6.05 -4.93 -1.59
C LYS A 2 4.95 -3.84 -1.56
N MET A 3 5.27 -2.64 -1.06
CA MET A 3 4.31 -1.59 -0.71
C MET A 3 4.78 -0.16 -1.06
N GLN A 4 5.82 0.00 -1.88
CA GLN A 4 6.53 1.30 -1.99
C GLN A 4 5.87 2.33 -2.94
N GLU A 5 4.83 1.94 -3.70
CA GLU A 5 3.97 2.89 -4.46
C GLU A 5 2.46 2.77 -4.11
N ARG A 6 2.09 1.96 -3.11
CA ARG A 6 0.71 2.00 -2.58
C ARG A 6 0.56 3.23 -1.70
N GLY A 7 0.20 4.35 -2.32
CA GLY A 7 -0.13 5.60 -1.62
C GLY A 7 -1.42 5.44 -0.80
N VAL A 8 -1.28 5.05 0.47
CA VAL A 8 -2.33 4.88 1.50
C VAL A 8 -3.67 4.41 0.90
N LEU A 9 -3.69 3.14 0.51
CA LEU A 9 -4.92 2.46 0.10
C LEU A 9 -5.57 1.85 1.35
N ILE A 10 -6.67 2.46 1.82
CA ILE A 10 -7.53 1.83 2.82
C ILE A 10 -8.09 0.57 2.16
N GLY A 11 -7.66 -0.59 2.65
CA GLY A 11 -8.08 -1.89 2.12
C GLY A 11 -9.31 -2.40 2.84
N CYS A 12 -10.51 -2.06 2.34
CA CYS A 12 -11.76 -2.64 2.82
C CYS A 12 -11.62 -4.18 2.92
N GLY A 13 -12.01 -4.72 4.07
CA GLY A 13 -11.49 -6.01 4.57
C GLY A 13 -11.74 -7.24 3.67
N GLU A 14 -10.82 -8.21 3.74
CA GLU A 14 -10.99 -9.52 3.12
C GLU A 14 -12.28 -10.20 3.64
N TRP A 15 -13.16 -10.64 2.73
CA TRP A 15 -14.40 -11.36 3.05
C TRP A 15 -14.15 -12.82 3.51
N LYS A 16 -13.39 -12.98 4.60
CA LYS A 16 -13.09 -14.27 5.23
C LYS A 16 -14.21 -14.73 6.15
N ARG A 17 -15.26 -15.34 5.56
CA ARG A 17 -16.28 -16.08 6.32
C ARG A 17 -15.60 -17.27 7.03
N GLY A 18 -15.60 -17.23 8.36
CA GLY A 18 -14.72 -18.08 9.18
C GLY A 18 -14.97 -19.59 9.09
N ARG A 19 -13.91 -20.35 9.33
CA ARG A 19 -13.95 -21.77 9.73
C ARG A 19 -13.00 -21.94 10.92
N THR A 20 -13.44 -22.67 11.94
CA THR A 20 -12.76 -22.82 13.24
C THR A 20 -12.29 -24.26 13.43
N GLU A 21 -10.97 -24.45 13.49
CA GLU A 21 -10.18 -25.65 13.84
C GLU A 21 -8.73 -25.11 13.88
N ASP A 22 -7.86 -25.31 14.88
CA ASP A 22 -7.99 -26.02 16.16
C ASP A 22 -6.95 -25.48 17.20
N ASP A 23 -6.86 -26.13 18.37
CA ASP A 23 -5.77 -26.08 19.37
C ASP A 23 -5.45 -24.75 20.11
N ILE A 24 -6.17 -24.54 21.23
CA ILE A 24 -5.67 -23.76 22.37
C ILE A 24 -4.88 -24.69 23.29
N GLN A 25 -3.55 -24.50 23.42
CA GLN A 25 -2.78 -25.14 24.48
C GLN A 25 -2.98 -24.42 25.82
N VAL A 26 -3.08 -25.18 26.91
CA VAL A 26 -3.39 -24.68 28.26
C VAL A 26 -2.19 -24.80 29.18
N SER A 27 -1.65 -23.65 29.60
CA SER A 27 -0.63 -23.44 30.64
C SER A 27 -0.67 -21.96 31.03
N ASP A 28 -0.77 -21.53 32.29
CA ASP A 28 -0.72 -22.26 33.56
C ASP A 28 -1.90 -21.89 34.49
N LEU A 29 -2.20 -22.76 35.45
CA LEU A 29 -3.27 -22.57 36.44
C LEU A 29 -2.73 -22.79 37.86
N ASP A 30 -2.39 -21.68 38.54
CA ASP A 30 -1.81 -21.71 39.89
C ASP A 30 -2.91 -21.87 40.96
N VAL A 31 -3.22 -23.12 41.32
CA VAL A 31 -4.34 -23.47 42.21
C VAL A 31 -3.83 -23.85 43.60
N ARG A 32 -4.17 -23.02 44.60
CA ARG A 32 -4.07 -23.39 46.02
C ARG A 32 -5.43 -23.84 46.55
N VAL A 33 -5.48 -25.10 47.01
CA VAL A 33 -6.62 -25.66 47.74
C VAL A 33 -6.31 -25.59 49.24
N ASN A 34 -7.23 -25.05 50.03
CA ASN A 34 -7.23 -25.20 51.49
C ASN A 34 -8.18 -26.35 51.88
N GLU A 35 -7.86 -27.06 52.97
CA GLU A 35 -8.33 -28.43 53.21
C GLU A 35 -9.84 -28.56 53.55
N ASP A 36 -10.51 -27.46 53.90
CA ASP A 36 -11.85 -27.45 54.54
C ASP A 36 -13.02 -27.13 53.57
N GLY A 37 -12.78 -27.08 52.26
CA GLY A 37 -13.83 -27.15 51.23
C GLY A 37 -14.87 -26.01 51.20
N SER A 38 -14.53 -24.78 51.63
CA SER A 38 -15.48 -23.65 51.72
C SER A 38 -14.78 -22.27 51.80
N ALA A 39 -15.39 -21.12 51.45
CA ALA A 39 -16.53 -20.82 50.55
C ALA A 39 -16.69 -19.28 50.31
N SER A 40 -17.58 -18.89 49.39
CA SER A 40 -18.29 -17.58 49.28
C SER A 40 -17.63 -16.37 48.59
N CYS A 41 -18.48 -15.45 48.12
CA CYS A 41 -18.19 -14.13 47.54
C CYS A 41 -19.29 -13.14 47.98
N SER A 42 -19.00 -11.84 48.04
CA SER A 42 -19.97 -10.80 48.42
C SER A 42 -19.76 -9.49 47.66
N GLY A 43 -20.84 -8.73 47.47
CA GLY A 43 -20.85 -7.40 46.86
C GLY A 43 -22.14 -6.65 47.22
N PRO A 44 -22.17 -5.30 47.12
CA PRO A 44 -23.34 -4.46 47.39
C PRO A 44 -24.13 -4.09 46.12
N ASP A 45 -25.31 -3.48 46.29
CA ASP A 45 -26.47 -3.65 45.41
C ASP A 45 -27.07 -2.32 44.87
N SER A 46 -28.10 -2.46 44.01
CA SER A 46 -29.13 -1.46 43.62
C SER A 46 -28.77 -0.39 42.54
N SER A 47 -29.71 0.13 41.71
CA SER A 47 -31.20 0.07 41.79
C SER A 47 -31.94 0.20 40.43
N HIS A 48 -33.10 -0.49 40.29
CA HIS A 48 -34.36 -0.19 39.53
C HIS A 48 -34.31 0.32 38.05
N GLU A 49 -35.20 -0.03 37.08
CA GLU A 49 -36.32 -0.99 36.86
C GLU A 49 -36.55 -1.08 35.29
N ARG A 50 -37.54 -1.66 34.58
CA ARG A 50 -38.89 -2.24 34.82
C ARG A 50 -39.31 -3.20 33.65
N PHE A 51 -40.53 -3.74 33.72
CA PHE A 51 -41.27 -4.62 32.78
C PHE A 51 -40.73 -6.08 32.73
N GLU A 52 -41.47 -7.13 33.13
CA GLU A 52 -42.82 -7.64 32.73
C GLU A 52 -42.80 -8.32 31.34
N GLU A 53 -43.28 -9.57 31.13
CA GLU A 53 -43.96 -10.52 32.05
C GLU A 53 -43.78 -12.01 31.62
N CYS A 54 -44.37 -12.95 32.39
CA CYS A 54 -44.46 -14.41 32.15
C CYS A 54 -45.34 -14.78 30.92
N HIS A 55 -45.52 -16.01 30.38
CA HIS A 55 -45.25 -17.43 30.72
C HIS A 55 -45.43 -18.29 29.41
N SER A 56 -45.33 -19.63 29.24
CA SER A 56 -45.02 -20.82 30.08
C SER A 56 -44.66 -22.08 29.23
N HIS A 57 -43.83 -22.99 29.80
CA HIS A 57 -43.82 -24.48 29.82
C HIS A 57 -44.90 -25.38 29.13
N PRO A 58 -44.69 -26.73 28.99
CA PRO A 58 -43.42 -27.52 29.01
C PRO A 58 -43.30 -28.82 28.12
N SER A 59 -42.05 -29.32 28.00
CA SER A 59 -41.58 -30.74 28.06
C SER A 59 -42.21 -31.93 27.30
N HIS A 60 -41.33 -32.81 26.79
CA HIS A 60 -41.22 -34.23 27.25
C HIS A 60 -39.81 -34.81 27.01
N LYS A 61 -39.44 -35.92 27.68
CA LYS A 61 -38.13 -36.61 27.62
C LYS A 61 -38.26 -38.15 27.81
N VAL A 62 -37.14 -38.85 27.57
CA VAL A 62 -36.75 -40.23 28.00
C VAL A 62 -37.19 -41.42 27.10
N GLY A 63 -36.27 -42.37 26.86
CA GLY A 63 -36.48 -43.73 26.29
C GLY A 63 -36.65 -44.80 27.39
N PRO A 64 -35.98 -46.00 27.37
CA PRO A 64 -35.15 -46.67 26.35
C PRO A 64 -35.56 -48.17 26.09
N ALA A 65 -34.79 -48.97 25.29
CA ALA A 65 -34.36 -50.38 25.60
C ALA A 65 -33.94 -51.30 24.40
N ASN A 66 -32.67 -51.74 24.41
CA ASN A 66 -32.05 -53.06 24.08
C ASN A 66 -32.60 -54.12 23.07
N CYS A 67 -31.69 -54.50 22.14
CA CYS A 67 -31.18 -55.85 21.80
C CYS A 67 -32.02 -56.94 21.07
N ARG A 68 -31.49 -57.42 19.91
CA ARG A 68 -30.94 -58.81 19.66
C ARG A 68 -30.64 -59.09 18.16
N GLY A 69 -29.62 -59.92 17.86
CA GLY A 69 -29.54 -60.73 16.61
C GLY A 69 -28.28 -60.59 15.73
N ASN A 70 -27.50 -61.68 15.58
CA ASN A 70 -26.39 -61.93 14.62
C ASN A 70 -26.46 -63.46 14.24
N PRO A 71 -25.62 -64.10 13.37
CA PRO A 71 -24.44 -63.69 12.56
C PRO A 71 -24.75 -63.64 11.04
N GLY A 72 -23.84 -63.54 10.06
CA GLY A 72 -22.36 -63.43 10.04
C GLY A 72 -21.63 -64.72 9.55
N HIS A 73 -20.69 -64.61 8.59
CA HIS A 73 -19.83 -65.73 8.12
C HIS A 73 -18.55 -65.27 7.39
N GLU A 74 -17.37 -65.80 7.78
CA GLU A 74 -16.15 -65.98 6.95
C GLU A 74 -15.85 -67.51 6.85
N PRO A 75 -14.79 -68.03 6.15
CA PRO A 75 -13.33 -67.79 6.37
C PRO A 75 -12.49 -67.63 5.05
N GLY A 76 -11.16 -67.40 5.02
CA GLY A 76 -10.18 -67.03 6.07
C GLY A 76 -8.72 -67.47 5.75
N SER A 77 -7.71 -66.86 6.40
CA SER A 77 -6.26 -67.24 6.50
C SER A 77 -5.36 -67.06 5.24
N THR A 78 -4.01 -66.94 5.27
CA THR A 78 -2.93 -67.05 6.31
C THR A 78 -1.86 -65.92 6.24
N SER A 79 -0.89 -65.96 7.17
CA SER A 79 0.31 -65.11 7.42
C SER A 79 1.44 -65.22 6.33
N SER A 80 2.59 -64.51 6.34
CA SER A 80 3.43 -64.08 7.49
C SER A 80 4.56 -63.02 7.28
N THR A 81 4.89 -62.32 8.38
CA THR A 81 6.25 -61.88 8.86
C THR A 81 7.16 -60.88 8.10
N LEU A 82 7.51 -59.79 8.81
CA LEU A 82 8.87 -59.24 9.10
C LEU A 82 9.77 -58.73 7.94
N SER A 83 10.75 -57.84 8.12
CA SER A 83 11.08 -56.82 9.15
C SER A 83 12.38 -56.10 8.74
N GLU A 84 12.49 -54.76 8.86
CA GLU A 84 13.78 -54.13 9.16
C GLU A 84 13.64 -52.71 9.77
N MET A 85 14.60 -52.34 10.61
CA MET A 85 14.66 -51.06 11.34
C MET A 85 16.06 -50.44 11.15
N ALA A 86 16.14 -49.11 10.96
CA ALA A 86 17.41 -48.38 10.89
C ALA A 86 17.58 -47.48 12.12
N ALA A 87 18.71 -47.59 12.84
CA ALA A 87 18.95 -46.80 14.05
C ALA A 87 20.44 -46.62 14.41
N VAL A 88 20.68 -45.53 15.17
CA VAL A 88 21.88 -45.19 15.97
C VAL A 88 23.15 -44.74 15.23
N ALA A 89 23.55 -43.50 15.54
CA ALA A 89 24.76 -42.82 15.11
C ALA A 89 26.01 -43.14 15.96
N ARG A 90 27.18 -42.65 15.53
CA ARG A 90 28.16 -41.93 16.38
C ARG A 90 29.22 -41.18 15.56
N ALA A 91 29.81 -40.15 16.16
CA ALA A 91 30.90 -39.34 15.60
C ALA A 91 32.12 -39.36 16.54
N VAL A 92 33.35 -39.10 16.03
CA VAL A 92 34.51 -38.71 16.86
C VAL A 92 35.71 -38.16 16.04
N LEU A 93 36.21 -36.98 16.47
CA LEU A 93 37.56 -36.38 16.40
C LEU A 93 38.32 -36.02 15.08
N LEU A 94 39.18 -34.99 15.27
CA LEU A 94 40.18 -34.33 14.41
C LEU A 94 41.61 -34.88 14.72
N PRO A 95 42.80 -34.36 14.25
CA PRO A 95 43.10 -33.18 13.39
C PRO A 95 44.15 -33.43 12.26
N ALA A 96 44.66 -32.35 11.62
CA ALA A 96 45.57 -32.36 10.46
C ALA A 96 47.07 -32.14 10.79
N THR A 97 47.99 -32.35 9.82
CA THR A 97 49.35 -31.72 9.82
C THR A 97 50.15 -31.82 8.49
N ARG A 98 50.86 -30.73 8.13
CA ARG A 98 52.16 -30.63 7.37
C ARG A 98 52.24 -31.24 5.94
N ARG A 99 52.93 -30.62 4.96
CA ARG A 99 54.34 -30.13 4.98
C ARG A 99 54.60 -28.90 4.09
N ARG A 100 55.71 -28.20 4.37
CA ARG A 100 56.40 -27.25 3.46
C ARG A 100 57.39 -27.99 2.55
N LEU A 101 57.82 -27.35 1.46
CA LEU A 101 59.25 -27.22 1.11
C LEU A 101 59.50 -26.01 0.18
N TRP A 102 60.75 -25.56 0.11
CA TRP A 102 61.23 -24.42 -0.68
C TRP A 102 62.09 -24.90 -1.87
N GLY A 103 62.23 -24.06 -2.91
CA GLY A 103 63.19 -24.26 -3.99
C GLY A 103 63.61 -22.91 -4.60
N PHE A 104 64.90 -22.57 -4.49
CA PHE A 104 65.52 -21.36 -5.05
C PHE A 104 66.03 -21.62 -6.48
N THR A 105 66.08 -20.58 -7.33
CA THR A 105 67.24 -20.29 -8.21
C THR A 105 67.11 -18.90 -8.86
N GLU A 106 68.13 -18.47 -9.62
CA GLU A 106 68.54 -17.06 -9.67
C GLU A 106 68.18 -16.23 -10.93
N ARG A 107 68.49 -14.93 -10.78
CA ARG A 107 68.42 -13.80 -11.72
C ARG A 107 69.07 -14.07 -13.09
N PHE A 108 68.57 -13.36 -14.11
CA PHE A 108 69.43 -12.72 -15.11
C PHE A 108 68.89 -11.31 -15.46
N VAL A 109 69.73 -10.45 -16.05
CA VAL A 109 69.55 -8.98 -16.01
C VAL A 109 69.74 -8.31 -17.39
N VAL A 110 68.76 -7.47 -17.78
CA VAL A 110 68.81 -6.34 -18.74
C VAL A 110 69.26 -6.62 -20.20
N ARG A 111 68.31 -6.47 -21.14
CA ARG A 111 68.21 -5.26 -21.99
C ARG A 111 66.82 -5.11 -22.61
N GLY A 112 66.43 -3.88 -22.96
CA GLY A 112 65.05 -3.54 -23.31
C GLY A 112 64.68 -3.72 -24.78
N VAL A 113 63.43 -4.10 -25.02
CA VAL A 113 62.74 -3.99 -26.32
C VAL A 113 61.35 -3.39 -26.04
N ALA A 114 60.90 -2.46 -26.88
CA ALA A 114 59.61 -1.80 -26.69
C ALA A 114 58.44 -2.78 -26.84
N ARG A 115 57.62 -2.92 -25.79
CA ARG A 115 56.27 -3.50 -25.90
C ARG A 115 55.24 -2.39 -25.77
N ARG A 116 54.49 -2.15 -26.86
CA ARG A 116 53.20 -1.46 -26.78
C ARG A 116 52.32 -2.27 -25.84
N SER A 117 52.00 -1.73 -24.65
CA SER A 117 50.92 -2.30 -23.84
C SER A 117 49.61 -2.00 -24.54
N LEU A 118 48.90 -3.05 -24.97
CA LEU A 118 47.54 -2.90 -25.48
C LEU A 118 46.64 -2.54 -24.30
N TYR A 119 46.24 -1.26 -24.23
CA TYR A 119 45.14 -0.83 -23.37
C TYR A 119 43.85 -1.51 -23.86
N PHE A 120 43.55 -2.68 -23.31
CA PHE A 120 42.20 -3.25 -23.39
C PHE A 120 41.28 -2.33 -22.59
N GLY A 121 40.52 -1.51 -23.32
CA GLY A 121 39.52 -0.62 -22.74
C GLY A 121 38.40 -1.43 -22.10
N GLY A 122 38.50 -1.68 -20.80
CA GLY A 122 37.51 -2.41 -20.00
C GLY A 122 36.24 -1.59 -19.75
N ASN A 123 35.57 -1.13 -20.80
CA ASN A 123 34.31 -0.40 -20.76
C ASN A 123 33.46 -0.72 -22.00
N ARG A 124 32.13 -0.74 -21.83
CA ARG A 124 31.09 -1.09 -22.85
C ARG A 124 30.90 -2.58 -23.19
N LEU A 125 30.46 -3.38 -22.22
CA LEU A 125 29.66 -4.60 -22.48
C LEU A 125 28.48 -4.78 -21.49
N ARG A 126 27.84 -3.67 -21.08
CA ARG A 126 26.57 -3.66 -20.34
C ARG A 126 25.69 -2.46 -20.75
N SER A 127 24.80 -2.66 -21.72
CA SER A 127 23.55 -1.88 -21.89
C SER A 127 22.61 -2.52 -22.91
N THR A 128 23.15 -3.02 -24.03
CA THR A 128 22.38 -3.42 -25.24
C THR A 128 21.19 -4.33 -24.97
N LEU A 129 21.34 -5.36 -24.14
CA LEU A 129 20.24 -6.29 -23.83
C LEU A 129 19.06 -5.61 -23.10
N ALA A 130 19.32 -4.66 -22.18
CA ALA A 130 18.24 -3.95 -21.50
C ALA A 130 17.47 -3.04 -22.47
N THR A 131 18.19 -2.25 -23.27
CA THR A 131 17.62 -1.38 -24.31
C THR A 131 16.78 -2.18 -25.33
N GLN A 132 17.17 -3.43 -25.62
CA GLN A 132 16.45 -4.28 -26.57
C GLN A 132 15.22 -5.00 -25.97
N VAL A 133 15.13 -5.16 -24.64
CA VAL A 133 13.90 -5.63 -23.97
C VAL A 133 12.86 -4.50 -23.90
N VAL A 134 13.27 -3.27 -23.60
CA VAL A 134 12.37 -2.11 -23.48
C VAL A 134 11.64 -1.78 -24.80
N LEU A 135 12.19 -2.18 -25.95
CA LEU A 135 11.56 -2.06 -27.26
C LEU A 135 10.47 -3.10 -27.56
N ASN A 136 10.33 -4.14 -26.72
CA ASN A 136 9.33 -5.21 -26.89
C ASN A 136 8.10 -5.03 -25.97
N VAL A 137 8.01 -3.91 -25.24
CA VAL A 137 6.84 -3.59 -24.41
C VAL A 137 5.69 -3.15 -25.33
N PRO A 138 4.48 -3.73 -25.21
CA PRO A 138 3.35 -3.37 -26.06
C PRO A 138 2.95 -1.90 -25.93
N GLU A 139 2.50 -1.31 -27.03
CA GLU A 139 2.07 0.09 -27.07
C GLU A 139 0.72 0.27 -26.35
N THR A 140 0.66 1.19 -25.39
CA THR A 140 -0.60 1.59 -24.76
C THR A 140 -1.44 2.41 -25.74
N ARG A 141 -2.40 1.76 -26.41
CA ARG A 141 -3.34 2.44 -27.30
C ARG A 141 -4.32 3.28 -26.48
N VAL A 142 -4.51 4.54 -26.85
CA VAL A 142 -5.41 5.47 -26.17
C VAL A 142 -6.34 6.15 -27.18
N THR A 143 -7.64 6.09 -26.92
CA THR A 143 -8.69 6.75 -27.71
C THR A 143 -9.61 7.54 -26.77
N CYS A 144 -10.13 8.69 -27.22
CA CYS A 144 -11.12 9.46 -26.47
C CYS A 144 -12.48 9.41 -27.20
N LEU A 145 -13.56 9.16 -26.45
CA LEU A 145 -14.92 9.18 -26.96
C LEU A 145 -15.50 10.60 -26.97
N GLU A 146 -16.59 10.81 -27.71
CA GLU A 146 -17.24 12.13 -27.85
C GLU A 146 -17.79 12.68 -26.51
N ASN A 147 -18.10 11.82 -25.54
CA ASN A 147 -18.47 12.18 -24.17
C ASN A 147 -17.27 12.56 -23.26
N GLY A 148 -16.04 12.57 -23.81
CA GLY A 148 -14.80 12.86 -23.10
C GLY A 148 -14.20 11.68 -22.32
N LEU A 149 -14.88 10.51 -22.25
CA LEU A 149 -14.32 9.30 -21.66
C LEU A 149 -13.01 8.93 -22.40
N ARG A 150 -11.97 8.63 -21.63
CA ARG A 150 -10.68 8.18 -22.17
C ARG A 150 -10.59 6.66 -22.03
N VAL A 151 -10.39 5.96 -23.13
CA VAL A 151 -10.25 4.50 -23.21
C VAL A 151 -8.79 4.19 -23.51
N ALA A 152 -8.12 3.48 -22.61
CA ALA A 152 -6.69 3.15 -22.72
C ALA A 152 -6.49 1.64 -22.52
N SER A 153 -5.67 1.00 -23.37
CA SER A 153 -5.36 -0.42 -23.17
C SER A 153 -3.96 -0.83 -23.59
N GLU A 154 -3.46 -1.88 -22.94
CA GLU A 154 -2.21 -2.56 -23.27
C GLU A 154 -2.46 -4.06 -23.45
N ASP A 155 -2.33 -4.55 -24.69
CA ASP A 155 -2.44 -5.98 -24.99
C ASP A 155 -1.09 -6.67 -24.76
N SER A 156 -1.10 -7.69 -23.90
CA SER A 156 0.04 -8.54 -23.57
C SER A 156 -0.22 -10.01 -23.89
N GLY A 157 -1.35 -10.35 -24.52
CA GLY A 157 -1.70 -11.71 -24.94
C GLY A 157 -1.92 -12.72 -23.79
N LEU A 158 -2.14 -12.23 -22.56
CA LEU A 158 -2.42 -13.07 -21.40
C LEU A 158 -3.86 -13.62 -21.43
N SER A 159 -4.07 -14.87 -20.99
CA SER A 159 -5.41 -15.47 -20.86
C SER A 159 -6.31 -14.82 -19.79
N THR A 160 -5.83 -13.79 -19.11
CA THR A 160 -6.59 -12.99 -18.13
C THR A 160 -6.43 -11.51 -18.42
N CYS A 161 -7.46 -10.73 -18.08
CA CYS A 161 -7.45 -9.28 -18.17
C CYS A 161 -7.62 -8.65 -16.78
N THR A 162 -7.23 -7.38 -16.64
CA THR A 162 -7.77 -6.47 -15.63
C THR A 162 -8.32 -5.26 -16.36
N VAL A 163 -9.57 -4.91 -16.11
CA VAL A 163 -10.25 -3.73 -16.66
C VAL A 163 -10.83 -2.90 -15.50
N GLY A 164 -10.80 -1.58 -15.60
CA GLY A 164 -11.29 -0.73 -14.53
C GLY A 164 -11.54 0.72 -14.93
N LEU A 165 -12.27 1.41 -14.07
CA LEU A 165 -12.59 2.82 -14.16
C LEU A 165 -11.78 3.58 -13.11
N TRP A 166 -10.82 4.37 -13.58
CA TRP A 166 -10.09 5.34 -12.78
C TRP A 166 -10.83 6.67 -12.86
N ILE A 167 -11.36 7.13 -11.74
CA ILE A 167 -12.12 8.38 -11.62
C ILE A 167 -11.26 9.40 -10.87
N ASP A 168 -11.03 10.56 -11.50
CA ASP A 168 -10.52 11.75 -10.83
C ASP A 168 -11.62 12.30 -9.89
N ALA A 169 -11.73 11.71 -8.70
CA ALA A 169 -12.66 11.99 -7.61
C ALA A 169 -12.08 11.38 -6.31
N GLY A 170 -12.47 11.87 -5.13
CA GLY A 170 -11.88 11.45 -3.85
C GLY A 170 -12.07 12.51 -2.77
N SER A 171 -11.56 12.30 -1.55
CA SER A 171 -11.88 13.17 -0.41
C SER A 171 -11.43 14.63 -0.53
N ARG A 172 -10.44 14.93 -1.40
CA ARG A 172 -10.05 16.31 -1.76
C ARG A 172 -11.19 17.07 -2.46
N TYR A 173 -12.10 16.36 -3.13
CA TYR A 173 -13.24 16.96 -3.84
C TYR A 173 -14.45 17.21 -2.93
N GLU A 174 -14.39 16.83 -1.66
CA GLU A 174 -15.44 17.01 -0.67
C GLU A 174 -15.36 18.39 0.03
N ASN A 175 -16.41 18.71 0.78
CA ASN A 175 -16.45 19.83 1.72
C ASN A 175 -16.64 19.31 3.16
N GLU A 176 -16.55 20.20 4.15
CA GLU A 176 -16.63 19.83 5.58
C GLU A 176 -17.90 19.07 5.98
N LYS A 177 -19.02 19.24 5.26
CA LYS A 177 -20.31 18.62 5.60
C LYS A 177 -20.55 17.26 4.94
N ASN A 178 -19.86 16.96 3.84
CA ASN A 178 -19.99 15.68 3.14
C ASN A 178 -18.68 14.87 3.12
N ASN A 179 -17.64 15.29 3.86
CA ASN A 179 -16.39 14.54 3.94
C ASN A 179 -16.64 13.12 4.50
N GLY A 180 -16.19 12.11 3.74
CA GLY A 180 -16.49 10.69 3.93
C GLY A 180 -17.49 10.11 2.89
N THR A 181 -18.11 10.95 2.06
CA THR A 181 -19.06 10.55 1.01
C THR A 181 -18.41 9.71 -0.09
N ALA A 182 -17.15 9.98 -0.45
CA ALA A 182 -16.43 9.20 -1.45
C ALA A 182 -16.22 7.75 -0.99
N HIS A 183 -15.80 7.54 0.26
CA HIS A 183 -15.66 6.21 0.88
C HIS A 183 -17.03 5.54 1.09
N PHE A 184 -18.05 6.29 1.51
CA PHE A 184 -19.40 5.77 1.66
C PHE A 184 -19.98 5.28 0.32
N LEU A 185 -19.74 6.03 -0.76
CA LEU A 185 -20.15 5.66 -2.11
C LEU A 185 -19.44 4.39 -2.62
N GLU A 186 -18.17 4.18 -2.24
CA GLU A 186 -17.43 2.96 -2.55
C GLU A 186 -18.11 1.72 -1.96
N HIS A 187 -18.44 1.74 -0.66
CA HIS A 187 -19.18 0.64 -0.01
C HIS A 187 -20.52 0.39 -0.71
N MET A 188 -21.23 1.47 -1.05
CA MET A 188 -22.55 1.42 -1.68
C MET A 188 -22.53 0.97 -3.15
N ALA A 189 -21.38 1.02 -3.83
CA ALA A 189 -21.25 0.62 -5.23
C ALA A 189 -21.57 -0.88 -5.44
N PHE A 190 -21.21 -1.72 -4.48
CA PHE A 190 -21.39 -3.17 -4.58
C PHE A 190 -22.74 -3.68 -4.03
N LYS A 191 -23.60 -2.82 -3.48
CA LYS A 191 -24.87 -3.21 -2.82
C LYS A 191 -26.06 -3.35 -3.78
N GLY A 192 -25.78 -3.68 -5.05
CA GLY A 192 -26.78 -3.96 -6.09
C GLY A 192 -27.18 -2.76 -6.96
N THR A 193 -27.56 -3.07 -8.19
CA THR A 193 -27.94 -2.13 -9.26
C THR A 193 -29.44 -2.24 -9.56
N LYS A 194 -29.98 -1.37 -10.42
CA LYS A 194 -31.35 -1.50 -10.94
C LYS A 194 -31.59 -2.80 -11.73
N LYS A 195 -30.53 -3.50 -12.16
CA LYS A 195 -30.57 -4.72 -12.98
C LYS A 195 -30.26 -5.99 -12.16
N ARG A 196 -29.51 -5.87 -11.06
CA ARG A 196 -28.96 -6.98 -10.26
C ARG A 196 -29.15 -6.72 -8.77
N SER A 197 -29.66 -7.67 -7.99
CA SER A 197 -29.53 -7.56 -6.53
C SER A 197 -28.05 -7.68 -6.13
N GLN A 198 -27.73 -7.33 -4.88
CA GLN A 198 -26.38 -7.56 -4.33
C GLN A 198 -25.96 -9.03 -4.48
N LEU A 199 -26.85 -9.97 -4.16
CA LEU A 199 -26.56 -11.40 -4.25
C LEU A 199 -26.36 -11.87 -5.70
N ASP A 200 -27.15 -11.37 -6.65
CA ASP A 200 -26.98 -11.71 -8.07
C ASP A 200 -25.63 -11.18 -8.59
N LEU A 201 -25.25 -9.97 -8.19
CA LEU A 201 -23.98 -9.34 -8.56
C LEU A 201 -22.77 -10.13 -7.99
N GLU A 202 -22.81 -10.45 -6.69
CA GLU A 202 -21.78 -11.27 -6.02
C GLU A 202 -21.64 -12.65 -6.70
N LEU A 203 -22.75 -13.36 -6.90
CA LEU A 203 -22.76 -14.68 -7.56
C LEU A 203 -22.31 -14.60 -9.01
N GLU A 204 -22.68 -13.57 -9.77
CA GLU A 204 -22.27 -13.43 -11.18
C GLU A 204 -20.75 -13.27 -11.30
N ILE A 205 -20.13 -12.50 -10.40
CA ILE A 205 -18.68 -12.30 -10.32
C ILE A 205 -17.97 -13.60 -9.90
N GLU A 206 -18.45 -14.27 -8.84
CA GLU A 206 -17.86 -15.52 -8.35
C GLU A 206 -17.97 -16.66 -9.38
N ASN A 207 -19.08 -16.79 -10.11
CA ASN A 207 -19.27 -17.84 -11.11
C ASN A 207 -18.36 -17.69 -12.35
N MET A 208 -17.92 -16.48 -12.67
CA MET A 208 -16.87 -16.24 -13.69
C MET A 208 -15.45 -16.47 -13.16
N GLY A 209 -15.28 -16.74 -11.86
CA GLY A 209 -13.97 -16.74 -11.20
C GLY A 209 -13.31 -15.35 -11.20
N ALA A 210 -14.11 -14.29 -11.37
CA ALA A 210 -13.61 -12.91 -11.43
C ALA A 210 -13.39 -12.33 -10.02
N HIS A 211 -12.55 -11.30 -9.95
CA HIS A 211 -12.30 -10.53 -8.74
C HIS A 211 -12.56 -9.06 -9.02
N LEU A 212 -13.70 -8.56 -8.54
CA LEU A 212 -14.05 -7.14 -8.51
C LEU A 212 -13.55 -6.51 -7.21
N ASN A 213 -13.00 -5.31 -7.28
CA ASN A 213 -12.56 -4.56 -6.11
C ASN A 213 -12.63 -3.04 -6.37
N ALA A 214 -12.55 -2.23 -5.31
CA ALA A 214 -12.37 -0.79 -5.39
C ALA A 214 -11.28 -0.29 -4.43
N TYR A 215 -10.97 1.00 -4.54
CA TYR A 215 -10.37 1.80 -3.47
C TYR A 215 -10.60 3.30 -3.72
N THR A 216 -10.66 4.08 -2.64
CA THR A 216 -10.72 5.54 -2.66
C THR A 216 -9.50 6.14 -1.99
N SER A 217 -8.93 7.15 -2.64
CA SER A 217 -7.84 7.97 -2.14
C SER A 217 -8.27 9.44 -2.08
N ARG A 218 -7.33 10.34 -1.78
CA ARG A 218 -7.59 11.79 -1.68
C ARG A 218 -7.98 12.41 -3.03
N GLU A 219 -7.40 11.96 -4.15
CA GLU A 219 -7.68 12.52 -5.50
C GLU A 219 -8.25 11.50 -6.51
N GLN A 220 -8.25 10.20 -6.19
CA GLN A 220 -8.65 9.14 -7.14
C GLN A 220 -9.54 8.09 -6.46
N THR A 221 -10.63 7.69 -7.12
CA THR A 221 -11.45 6.52 -6.79
C THR A 221 -11.35 5.54 -7.96
N VAL A 222 -11.14 4.27 -7.66
CA VAL A 222 -10.89 3.22 -8.66
C VAL A 222 -11.85 2.07 -8.45
N TYR A 223 -12.46 1.59 -9.53
CA TYR A 223 -13.25 0.36 -9.55
C TYR A 223 -12.70 -0.56 -10.63
N TYR A 224 -12.20 -1.75 -10.28
CA TYR A 224 -11.55 -2.64 -11.24
C TYR A 224 -11.97 -4.10 -11.06
N ALA A 225 -12.08 -4.81 -12.19
CA ALA A 225 -12.36 -6.22 -12.27
C ALA A 225 -11.18 -6.95 -12.93
N LYS A 226 -10.73 -8.04 -12.31
CA LYS A 226 -9.81 -9.01 -12.91
C LYS A 226 -10.60 -10.27 -13.30
N ALA A 227 -10.51 -10.69 -14.54
CA ALA A 227 -11.26 -11.81 -15.09
C ALA A 227 -10.45 -12.58 -16.16
N PHE A 228 -11.03 -13.62 -16.75
CA PHE A 228 -10.48 -14.20 -17.99
C PHE A 228 -10.59 -13.19 -19.15
N ALA A 229 -9.81 -13.40 -20.21
CA ALA A 229 -9.87 -12.53 -21.39
C ALA A 229 -11.24 -12.60 -22.09
N GLU A 230 -11.88 -13.77 -22.07
CA GLU A 230 -13.21 -14.01 -22.68
C GLU A 230 -14.37 -13.35 -21.92
N ASP A 231 -14.21 -13.09 -20.62
CA ASP A 231 -15.20 -12.39 -19.78
C ASP A 231 -15.08 -10.86 -19.83
N LEU A 232 -14.15 -10.30 -20.62
CA LEU A 232 -13.94 -8.85 -20.75
C LEU A 232 -15.25 -8.07 -21.06
N PRO A 233 -16.11 -8.50 -22.01
CA PRO A 233 -17.40 -7.85 -22.24
C PRO A 233 -18.27 -7.80 -20.99
N ARG A 234 -18.23 -8.86 -20.16
CA ARG A 234 -19.07 -8.99 -18.98
C ARG A 234 -18.55 -8.17 -17.80
N ALA A 235 -17.23 -8.11 -17.63
CA ALA A 235 -16.57 -7.24 -16.67
C ALA A 235 -16.87 -5.75 -16.96
N VAL A 236 -16.82 -5.33 -18.23
CA VAL A 236 -17.17 -3.95 -18.63
C VAL A 236 -18.67 -3.68 -18.41
N GLU A 237 -19.56 -4.63 -18.74
CA GLU A 237 -21.01 -4.51 -18.47
C GLU A 237 -21.29 -4.28 -16.98
N ILE A 238 -20.63 -5.03 -16.09
CA ILE A 238 -20.80 -4.93 -14.64
C ILE A 238 -20.26 -3.61 -14.10
N LEU A 239 -19.06 -3.18 -14.49
CA LEU A 239 -18.48 -1.89 -14.09
C LEU A 239 -19.35 -0.70 -14.53
N ALA A 240 -19.93 -0.77 -15.73
CA ALA A 240 -20.85 0.25 -16.23
C ALA A 240 -22.15 0.30 -15.41
N ASP A 241 -22.74 -0.86 -15.12
CA ASP A 241 -24.00 -0.98 -14.38
C ASP A 241 -23.86 -0.53 -12.92
N ILE A 242 -22.72 -0.82 -12.26
CA ILE A 242 -22.40 -0.34 -10.92
C ILE A 242 -22.37 1.19 -10.87
N ILE A 243 -21.60 1.83 -11.76
CA ILE A 243 -21.38 3.29 -11.72
C ILE A 243 -22.61 4.09 -12.16
N GLN A 244 -23.45 3.55 -13.04
CA GLN A 244 -24.60 4.27 -13.61
C GLN A 244 -25.95 3.90 -12.97
N ASN A 245 -26.08 2.68 -12.43
CA ASN A 245 -27.33 2.11 -11.97
C ASN A 245 -27.33 1.58 -10.54
N SER A 246 -26.33 1.90 -9.69
CA SER A 246 -26.44 1.62 -8.25
C SER A 246 -27.78 2.10 -7.68
N THR A 247 -28.40 1.27 -6.85
CA THR A 247 -29.73 1.57 -6.28
C THR A 247 -29.68 2.63 -5.19
N LEU A 248 -28.59 2.67 -4.42
CA LEU A 248 -28.41 3.48 -3.22
C LEU A 248 -29.60 3.35 -2.24
N GLY A 249 -30.01 2.11 -1.94
CA GLY A 249 -31.14 1.83 -1.04
C GLY A 249 -30.90 2.31 0.40
N GLU A 250 -31.93 2.82 1.06
CA GLU A 250 -31.81 3.42 2.40
C GLU A 250 -31.51 2.38 3.49
N ALA A 251 -32.00 1.14 3.32
CA ALA A 251 -31.71 0.04 4.23
C ALA A 251 -30.29 -0.51 4.06
N GLU A 252 -29.73 -0.43 2.84
CA GLU A 252 -28.33 -0.72 2.52
C GLU A 252 -27.42 0.36 3.11
N ILE A 253 -27.76 1.64 2.94
CA ILE A 253 -27.03 2.79 3.53
C ILE A 253 -26.91 2.64 5.04
N GLU A 254 -27.99 2.33 5.75
CA GLU A 254 -27.93 2.20 7.22
C GLU A 254 -27.16 0.94 7.68
N ARG A 255 -27.17 -0.13 6.88
CA ARG A 255 -26.30 -1.32 7.10
C ARG A 255 -24.82 -0.97 6.95
N GLU A 256 -24.45 -0.34 5.84
CA GLU A 256 -23.05 0.01 5.55
C GLU A 256 -22.51 1.10 6.48
N ARG A 257 -23.36 2.03 6.95
CA ARG A 257 -22.99 2.97 8.02
C ARG A 257 -22.45 2.24 9.25
N GLY A 258 -23.09 1.14 9.64
CA GLY A 258 -22.63 0.28 10.73
C GLY A 258 -21.36 -0.50 10.42
N VAL A 259 -21.02 -0.73 9.14
CA VAL A 259 -19.75 -1.35 8.71
C VAL A 259 -18.61 -0.33 8.78
N ILE A 260 -18.77 0.83 8.12
CA ILE A 260 -17.79 1.92 8.06
C ILE A 260 -17.41 2.42 9.47
N LEU A 261 -18.38 2.47 10.40
CA LEU A 261 -18.11 2.85 11.79
C LEU A 261 -17.31 1.81 12.59
N ARG A 262 -17.22 0.54 12.16
CA ARG A 262 -16.31 -0.47 12.72
C ARG A 262 -14.96 -0.46 12.03
N GLU A 263 -14.95 -0.36 10.70
CA GLU A 263 -13.73 -0.22 9.90
C GLU A 263 -12.90 0.99 10.34
N MET A 264 -13.54 2.12 10.67
CA MET A 264 -12.87 3.28 11.28
C MET A 264 -12.14 2.92 12.60
N GLN A 265 -12.71 2.06 13.43
CA GLN A 265 -12.08 1.57 14.68
C GLN A 265 -10.95 0.57 14.39
N GLU A 266 -11.05 -0.21 13.31
CA GLU A 266 -9.99 -1.12 12.86
C GLU A 266 -8.80 -0.32 12.29
N VAL A 267 -9.06 0.72 11.50
CA VAL A 267 -8.05 1.67 10.97
C VAL A 267 -7.38 2.48 12.10
N GLU A 268 -8.10 2.84 13.17
CA GLU A 268 -7.50 3.44 14.37
C GLU A 268 -6.44 2.55 15.04
N THR A 269 -6.45 1.22 14.83
CA THR A 269 -5.37 0.33 15.29
C THR A 269 -4.13 0.36 14.38
N ASN A 270 -4.27 0.81 13.13
CA ASN A 270 -3.17 0.94 12.18
C ASN A 270 -2.44 2.28 12.37
N LEU A 271 -1.57 2.30 13.39
CA LEU A 271 -0.79 3.48 13.79
C LEU A 271 0.02 4.13 12.65
N GLN A 272 0.36 3.40 11.59
CA GLN A 272 1.00 4.00 10.41
C GLN A 272 0.04 4.91 9.65
N GLU A 273 -1.18 4.45 9.38
CA GLU A 273 -2.20 5.23 8.67
C GLU A 273 -2.71 6.39 9.51
N VAL A 274 -2.89 6.18 10.82
CA VAL A 274 -3.21 7.25 11.79
C VAL A 274 -2.14 8.36 11.78
N VAL A 275 -0.85 8.02 11.80
CA VAL A 275 0.25 9.00 11.69
C VAL A 275 0.24 9.71 10.33
N PHE A 276 -0.04 9.00 9.24
CA PHE A 276 -0.15 9.64 7.92
C PHE A 276 -1.34 10.59 7.82
N ASP A 277 -2.52 10.25 8.34
CA ASP A 277 -3.67 11.15 8.30
C ASP A 277 -3.49 12.37 9.22
N TYR A 278 -2.87 12.20 10.40
CA TYR A 278 -2.40 13.32 11.22
C TYR A 278 -1.35 14.20 10.50
N LEU A 279 -0.44 13.60 9.72
CA LEU A 279 0.53 14.36 8.92
C LEU A 279 -0.17 15.19 7.84
N HIS A 280 -1.16 14.64 7.14
CA HIS A 280 -1.91 15.39 6.12
C HIS A 280 -2.74 16.52 6.75
N ALA A 281 -3.44 16.26 7.85
CA ALA A 281 -4.21 17.28 8.58
C ALA A 281 -3.31 18.44 9.06
N THR A 282 -2.09 18.13 9.50
CA THR A 282 -1.10 19.09 10.00
C THR A 282 -0.41 19.85 8.88
N ALA A 283 -0.04 19.16 7.79
CA ALA A 283 0.58 19.79 6.62
C ALA A 283 -0.39 20.68 5.83
N TYR A 284 -1.66 20.28 5.72
CA TYR A 284 -2.65 20.89 4.82
C TYR A 284 -3.85 21.50 5.56
N GLN A 285 -3.59 22.08 6.73
CA GLN A 285 -4.58 22.74 7.60
C GLN A 285 -5.53 23.68 6.84
N ASN A 286 -6.83 23.57 7.12
CA ASN A 286 -7.90 24.37 6.51
C ASN A 286 -8.03 24.21 4.98
N THR A 287 -7.50 23.13 4.41
CA THR A 287 -7.66 22.77 2.98
C THR A 287 -8.20 21.34 2.84
N ALA A 288 -8.65 20.98 1.63
CA ALA A 288 -9.30 19.69 1.41
C ALA A 288 -8.34 18.49 1.51
N LEU A 289 -7.04 18.63 1.19
CA LEU A 289 -6.06 17.55 1.37
C LEU A 289 -5.82 17.19 2.85
N GLY A 290 -6.09 18.12 3.78
CA GLY A 290 -5.95 17.91 5.22
C GLY A 290 -7.08 17.07 5.84
N ARG A 291 -8.10 16.68 5.06
CA ARG A 291 -9.19 15.81 5.55
C ARG A 291 -8.80 14.33 5.43
N THR A 292 -9.40 13.49 6.26
CA THR A 292 -9.27 12.03 6.17
C THR A 292 -10.14 11.50 5.02
N ILE A 293 -9.89 10.26 4.58
CA ILE A 293 -10.67 9.62 3.50
C ILE A 293 -12.02 9.13 4.03
N LEU A 294 -12.05 8.55 5.24
CA LEU A 294 -13.26 8.09 5.95
C LEU A 294 -14.19 9.26 6.34
N GLY A 295 -13.63 10.43 6.62
CA GLY A 295 -14.35 11.56 7.21
C GLY A 295 -14.63 11.39 8.72
N PRO A 296 -15.21 12.41 9.37
CA PRO A 296 -15.51 12.36 10.79
C PRO A 296 -16.80 11.57 11.10
N THR A 297 -16.82 10.93 12.27
CA THR A 297 -17.94 10.13 12.82
C THR A 297 -19.30 10.84 12.77
N GLU A 298 -19.32 12.17 12.85
CA GLU A 298 -20.55 12.99 12.76
C GLU A 298 -21.09 13.02 11.33
N ASN A 299 -20.24 13.25 10.33
CA ASN A 299 -20.62 13.20 8.91
C ASN A 299 -21.07 11.78 8.52
N ILE A 300 -20.34 10.74 8.95
CA ILE A 300 -20.69 9.33 8.70
C ILE A 300 -22.10 9.02 9.25
N LYS A 301 -22.57 9.73 10.29
CA LYS A 301 -23.94 9.62 10.83
C LYS A 301 -24.99 10.46 10.09
N SER A 302 -24.61 11.58 9.45
CA SER A 302 -25.56 12.45 8.73
C SER A 302 -25.65 12.20 7.22
N ILE A 303 -24.65 11.57 6.60
CA ILE A 303 -24.63 11.26 5.16
C ILE A 303 -25.86 10.41 4.80
N ASN A 304 -26.61 10.90 3.82
CA ASN A 304 -27.84 10.30 3.32
C ASN A 304 -27.80 10.12 1.80
N ARG A 305 -28.81 9.43 1.26
CA ARG A 305 -28.91 9.07 -0.16
C ARG A 305 -28.76 10.26 -1.11
N LYS A 306 -29.24 11.46 -0.73
CA LYS A 306 -29.14 12.66 -1.57
C LYS A 306 -27.68 13.10 -1.73
N ASP A 307 -26.88 13.05 -0.67
CA ASP A 307 -25.48 13.48 -0.70
C ASP A 307 -24.65 12.58 -1.63
N LEU A 308 -24.93 11.27 -1.61
CA LEU A 308 -24.34 10.29 -2.53
C LEU A 308 -24.71 10.59 -3.99
N VAL A 309 -25.99 10.85 -4.28
CA VAL A 309 -26.49 11.17 -5.64
C VAL A 309 -25.95 12.50 -6.15
N ASP A 310 -25.90 13.54 -5.30
CA ASP A 310 -25.34 14.84 -5.63
C ASP A 310 -23.83 14.74 -5.90
N TYR A 311 -23.10 13.89 -5.16
CA TYR A 311 -21.68 13.61 -5.40
C TYR A 311 -21.45 12.88 -6.74
N ILE A 312 -22.17 11.78 -7.03
CA ILE A 312 -22.11 11.11 -8.35
C ILE A 312 -22.36 12.12 -9.48
N THR A 313 -23.44 12.89 -9.38
CA THR A 313 -23.85 13.86 -10.40
C THR A 313 -22.80 14.98 -10.63
N THR A 314 -22.05 15.33 -9.59
CA THR A 314 -21.04 16.40 -9.62
C THR A 314 -19.67 15.90 -10.10
N HIS A 315 -19.26 14.69 -9.71
CA HIS A 315 -17.90 14.20 -9.87
C HIS A 315 -17.75 13.10 -10.93
N TYR A 316 -18.72 12.20 -11.10
CA TYR A 316 -18.62 11.05 -12.02
C TYR A 316 -19.03 11.47 -13.43
N LYS A 317 -18.17 12.29 -14.06
CA LYS A 317 -18.37 12.86 -15.40
C LYS A 317 -17.39 12.28 -16.41
N GLY A 318 -17.85 11.96 -17.62
CA GLY A 318 -17.05 11.38 -18.72
C GLY A 318 -15.59 11.83 -18.81
N PRO A 319 -15.27 13.14 -18.91
CA PRO A 319 -13.89 13.64 -19.00
C PRO A 319 -12.98 13.28 -17.82
N ARG A 320 -13.55 13.09 -16.62
CA ARG A 320 -12.83 12.74 -15.38
C ARG A 320 -12.60 11.24 -15.22
N ILE A 321 -13.14 10.43 -16.12
CA ILE A 321 -13.08 8.97 -16.05
C ILE A 321 -12.13 8.44 -17.14
N VAL A 322 -11.29 7.48 -16.76
CA VAL A 322 -10.48 6.67 -17.67
C VAL A 322 -10.90 5.21 -17.52
N LEU A 323 -11.38 4.61 -18.62
CA LEU A 323 -11.50 3.16 -18.73
C LEU A 323 -10.12 2.62 -19.15
N ALA A 324 -9.40 2.00 -18.23
CA ALA A 324 -8.13 1.34 -18.50
C ALA A 324 -8.29 -0.18 -18.53
N ALA A 325 -7.51 -0.86 -19.36
CA ALA A 325 -7.45 -2.32 -19.40
C ALA A 325 -6.05 -2.84 -19.75
N ALA A 326 -5.64 -3.96 -19.17
CA ALA A 326 -4.39 -4.65 -19.50
C ALA A 326 -4.51 -6.17 -19.35
N GLY A 327 -3.72 -6.92 -20.11
CA GLY A 327 -3.79 -8.38 -20.19
C GLY A 327 -4.00 -8.82 -21.64
N GLY A 328 -4.72 -9.91 -21.89
CA GLY A 328 -5.27 -10.18 -23.21
C GLY A 328 -6.50 -9.32 -23.44
N VAL A 329 -6.37 -8.22 -24.18
CA VAL A 329 -7.43 -7.22 -24.39
C VAL A 329 -7.31 -6.58 -25.78
N SER A 330 -8.30 -6.76 -26.63
CA SER A 330 -8.40 -5.99 -27.88
C SER A 330 -8.85 -4.54 -27.57
N HIS A 331 -8.05 -3.55 -28.00
CA HIS A 331 -8.41 -2.14 -27.83
C HIS A 331 -9.70 -1.78 -28.56
N ASP A 332 -9.91 -2.34 -29.76
CA ASP A 332 -11.05 -2.01 -30.61
C ASP A 332 -12.35 -2.63 -30.07
N GLU A 333 -12.25 -3.82 -29.45
CA GLU A 333 -13.35 -4.41 -28.67
C GLU A 333 -13.68 -3.59 -27.42
N LEU A 334 -12.67 -3.23 -26.63
CA LEU A 334 -12.82 -2.37 -25.45
C LEU A 334 -13.45 -1.01 -25.83
N LEU A 335 -13.07 -0.45 -26.97
CA LEU A 335 -13.62 0.79 -27.51
C LEU A 335 -15.11 0.67 -27.85
N ASP A 336 -15.53 -0.43 -28.48
CA ASP A 336 -16.92 -0.64 -28.85
C ASP A 336 -17.80 -1.00 -27.64
N LEU A 337 -17.28 -1.78 -26.68
CA LEU A 337 -17.88 -1.96 -25.36
C LEU A 337 -18.04 -0.62 -24.63
N ALA A 338 -17.01 0.25 -24.67
CA ALA A 338 -17.05 1.55 -24.02
C ALA A 338 -18.11 2.50 -24.64
N LYS A 339 -18.22 2.52 -25.98
CA LYS A 339 -19.29 3.25 -26.68
C LYS A 339 -20.66 2.73 -26.27
N PHE A 340 -20.85 1.41 -26.29
CA PHE A 340 -22.15 0.77 -26.01
C PHE A 340 -22.60 0.97 -24.55
N HIS A 341 -21.67 0.91 -23.59
CA HIS A 341 -22.00 0.99 -22.17
C HIS A 341 -21.93 2.39 -21.55
N PHE A 342 -21.15 3.32 -22.11
CA PHE A 342 -20.96 4.66 -21.52
C PHE A 342 -21.27 5.83 -22.47
N GLY A 343 -21.46 5.57 -23.78
CA GLY A 343 -21.63 6.61 -24.80
C GLY A 343 -22.74 7.60 -24.49
N ASP A 344 -23.99 7.15 -24.53
CA ASP A 344 -25.17 8.01 -24.35
C ASP A 344 -25.31 8.56 -22.92
N SER A 345 -24.94 7.77 -21.91
CA SER A 345 -25.19 8.11 -20.50
C SER A 345 -24.30 9.23 -19.99
N LEU A 346 -22.97 9.12 -20.21
CA LEU A 346 -22.01 10.15 -19.81
C LEU A 346 -21.99 11.37 -20.75
N CYS A 347 -22.74 11.36 -21.86
CA CYS A 347 -22.99 12.57 -22.67
C CYS A 347 -23.86 13.62 -21.96
N THR A 348 -24.61 13.26 -20.91
CA THR A 348 -25.71 14.08 -20.37
C THR A 348 -25.27 15.30 -19.52
N HIS A 349 -23.97 15.53 -19.31
CA HIS A 349 -23.47 16.47 -18.31
C HIS A 349 -23.59 17.95 -18.70
N LYS A 350 -24.74 18.56 -18.36
CA LYS A 350 -24.86 20.01 -18.20
C LYS A 350 -24.11 20.46 -16.92
N GLY A 351 -23.11 21.30 -17.07
CA GLY A 351 -22.42 21.98 -15.97
C GLY A 351 -20.93 21.64 -15.86
N GLU A 352 -20.14 22.65 -15.51
CA GLU A 352 -18.68 22.63 -15.48
C GLU A 352 -18.09 21.58 -14.51
N ILE A 353 -16.79 21.31 -14.66
CA ILE A 353 -16.02 20.52 -13.68
C ILE A 353 -15.58 21.49 -12.58
N PRO A 354 -15.90 21.26 -11.29
CA PRO A 354 -15.44 22.12 -10.21
C PRO A 354 -13.91 22.15 -10.16
N ALA A 355 -13.32 23.34 -10.35
CA ALA A 355 -11.89 23.54 -10.20
C ALA A 355 -11.47 23.34 -8.73
N LEU A 356 -10.40 22.58 -8.50
CA LEU A 356 -9.84 22.42 -7.16
C LEU A 356 -9.25 23.74 -6.66
N PRO A 357 -9.49 24.14 -5.40
CA PRO A 357 -8.68 25.16 -4.76
C PRO A 357 -7.24 24.64 -4.57
N PRO A 358 -6.22 25.49 -4.72
CA PRO A 358 -4.85 25.11 -4.46
C PRO A 358 -4.67 24.81 -2.96
N CYS A 359 -3.99 23.71 -2.63
CA CYS A 359 -3.71 23.37 -1.25
C CYS A 359 -2.39 24.00 -0.80
N LYS A 360 -2.42 24.70 0.34
CA LYS A 360 -1.26 25.37 0.93
C LYS A 360 -0.62 24.47 2.00
N PHE A 361 0.65 24.14 1.83
CA PHE A 361 1.44 23.50 2.88
C PHE A 361 1.72 24.45 4.06
N THR A 362 1.70 23.92 5.28
CA THR A 362 1.96 24.63 6.54
C THR A 362 2.88 23.80 7.43
N GLY A 363 4.16 24.15 7.46
CA GLY A 363 5.13 23.51 8.37
C GLY A 363 4.74 23.75 9.83
N SER A 364 4.44 22.67 10.54
CA SER A 364 3.82 22.64 11.87
C SER A 364 3.87 21.22 12.45
N GLU A 365 3.39 21.00 13.67
CA GLU A 365 3.44 19.68 14.32
C GLU A 365 2.15 19.30 15.06
N ILE A 366 1.90 17.99 15.16
CA ILE A 366 0.90 17.38 16.04
C ILE A 366 1.55 16.27 16.89
N ARG A 367 1.25 16.29 18.19
CA ARG A 367 1.81 15.39 19.21
C ARG A 367 0.68 14.69 19.96
N VAL A 368 0.46 13.40 19.68
CA VAL A 368 -0.51 12.56 20.39
C VAL A 368 0.24 11.66 21.36
N ARG A 369 0.51 12.19 22.57
CA ARG A 369 1.25 11.45 23.61
C ARG A 369 0.37 10.38 24.26
N ASP A 370 0.76 9.13 24.13
CA ASP A 370 0.28 8.01 24.97
C ASP A 370 1.46 7.16 25.43
N ASP A 371 1.80 7.28 26.71
CA ASP A 371 2.92 6.58 27.33
C ASP A 371 2.63 5.09 27.61
N LYS A 372 1.40 4.62 27.34
CA LYS A 372 1.04 3.19 27.41
C LYS A 372 1.46 2.42 26.16
N MET A 373 1.66 3.10 25.04
CA MET A 373 2.08 2.48 23.79
C MET A 373 3.56 2.06 23.88
N PRO A 374 3.95 0.88 23.36
CA PRO A 374 5.31 0.36 23.53
C PRO A 374 6.36 1.08 22.66
N LEU A 375 5.94 1.69 21.55
CA LEU A 375 6.80 2.31 20.55
C LEU A 375 6.22 3.66 20.11
N ALA A 376 7.11 4.59 19.78
CA ALA A 376 6.75 5.88 19.22
C ALA A 376 6.70 5.80 17.69
N HIS A 377 5.58 6.23 17.11
CA HIS A 377 5.35 6.27 15.66
C HIS A 377 5.42 7.72 15.18
N LEU A 378 6.31 8.03 14.24
CA LEU A 378 6.55 9.40 13.79
C LEU A 378 6.62 9.49 12.26
N ALA A 379 6.13 10.60 11.72
CA ALA A 379 6.41 11.03 10.36
C ALA A 379 6.88 12.48 10.33
N ILE A 380 7.90 12.76 9.52
CA ILE A 380 8.37 14.11 9.20
C ILE A 380 8.41 14.28 7.68
N ALA A 381 7.86 15.38 7.17
CA ALA A 381 7.82 15.69 5.74
C ALA A 381 8.08 17.18 5.45
N VAL A 382 8.45 17.47 4.21
CA VAL A 382 8.49 18.82 3.62
C VAL A 382 7.56 18.89 2.42
N GLU A 383 7.22 20.10 2.01
CA GLU A 383 6.46 20.35 0.78
C GLU A 383 7.26 19.85 -0.43
N ALA A 384 6.68 18.88 -1.14
CA ALA A 384 7.17 18.35 -2.40
C ALA A 384 6.29 18.86 -3.56
N VAL A 385 6.58 18.38 -4.76
CA VAL A 385 5.88 18.81 -5.97
C VAL A 385 4.75 17.87 -6.39
N GLY A 386 3.72 18.47 -7.00
CA GLY A 386 2.67 17.73 -7.70
C GLY A 386 3.19 17.03 -8.96
N TRP A 387 2.41 16.04 -9.43
CA TRP A 387 2.82 15.06 -10.44
C TRP A 387 3.54 15.66 -11.65
N ALA A 388 2.96 16.70 -12.27
CA ALA A 388 3.41 17.25 -13.54
C ALA A 388 4.77 17.99 -13.49
N HIS A 389 5.34 18.24 -12.32
CA HIS A 389 6.59 19.00 -12.17
C HIS A 389 7.83 18.18 -12.59
N PRO A 390 8.84 18.76 -13.27
CA PRO A 390 10.05 18.02 -13.68
C PRO A 390 10.83 17.43 -12.49
N ASP A 391 10.98 18.20 -11.40
CA ASP A 391 11.73 17.79 -10.20
C ASP A 391 11.19 16.51 -9.52
N THR A 392 9.95 16.08 -9.82
CA THR A 392 9.34 14.85 -9.26
C THR A 392 10.23 13.62 -9.48
N ILE A 393 10.86 13.49 -10.66
CA ILE A 393 11.79 12.38 -10.95
C ILE A 393 13.07 12.48 -10.10
N CYS A 394 13.54 13.70 -9.82
CA CYS A 394 14.69 13.93 -8.95
C CYS A 394 14.36 13.59 -7.49
N LEU A 395 13.15 13.93 -7.01
CA LEU A 395 12.66 13.53 -5.69
C LEU A 395 12.46 12.01 -5.58
N MET A 396 12.03 11.31 -6.63
CA MET A 396 11.98 9.84 -6.66
C MET A 396 13.39 9.22 -6.51
N VAL A 397 14.41 9.77 -7.16
CA VAL A 397 15.81 9.33 -6.97
C VAL A 397 16.32 9.67 -5.56
N ALA A 398 15.99 10.85 -5.01
CA ALA A 398 16.33 11.23 -3.64
C ALA A 398 15.66 10.33 -2.59
N ASN A 399 14.38 9.98 -2.78
CA ASN A 399 13.66 9.00 -1.96
C ASN A 399 14.33 7.62 -2.01
N THR A 400 14.85 7.24 -3.18
CA THR A 400 15.55 5.97 -3.39
C THR A 400 16.99 5.97 -2.83
N LEU A 401 17.62 7.14 -2.66
CA LEU A 401 18.90 7.30 -1.96
C LEU A 401 18.76 7.04 -0.45
N ILE A 402 17.69 7.57 0.17
CA ILE A 402 17.36 7.29 1.58
C ILE A 402 16.90 5.84 1.74
N GLY A 403 15.98 5.40 0.87
CA GLY A 403 15.43 4.05 0.89
C GLY A 403 14.59 3.76 2.14
N ASN A 404 14.43 2.47 2.43
CA ASN A 404 13.68 1.96 3.59
C ASN A 404 14.57 0.96 4.35
N TRP A 405 14.32 0.81 5.66
CA TRP A 405 15.00 -0.18 6.50
C TRP A 405 14.07 -0.70 7.60
N ASP A 406 14.34 -1.91 8.08
CA ASP A 406 13.65 -2.56 9.19
C ASP A 406 14.62 -3.54 9.87
N ARG A 407 14.44 -3.83 11.16
CA ARG A 407 15.25 -4.79 11.93
C ARG A 407 15.24 -6.21 11.33
N SER A 408 14.25 -6.60 10.51
CA SER A 408 14.26 -7.87 9.77
C SER A 408 15.18 -7.90 8.54
N PHE A 409 15.72 -6.75 8.11
CA PHE A 409 16.44 -6.63 6.84
C PHE A 409 17.87 -7.21 6.93
N GLY A 410 18.05 -8.43 6.41
CA GLY A 410 19.29 -9.22 6.47
C GLY A 410 20.56 -8.65 5.82
N GLY A 411 20.55 -7.39 5.36
CA GLY A 411 21.76 -6.66 4.95
C GLY A 411 22.66 -6.22 6.11
N GLY A 412 22.12 -6.11 7.33
CA GLY A 412 22.85 -5.71 8.53
C GLY A 412 23.62 -4.40 8.35
N MET A 413 24.85 -4.32 8.86
CA MET A 413 25.69 -3.11 8.77
C MET A 413 26.11 -2.73 7.34
N ASN A 414 25.95 -3.62 6.34
CA ASN A 414 26.48 -3.45 4.98
C ASN A 414 25.48 -2.81 3.99
N LEU A 415 24.51 -2.06 4.50
CA LEU A 415 23.45 -1.41 3.72
C LEU A 415 23.97 -0.34 2.75
N SER A 416 23.22 -0.06 1.68
CA SER A 416 23.59 0.93 0.66
C SER A 416 23.25 2.38 1.04
N SER A 417 22.18 2.59 1.81
CA SER A 417 21.77 3.89 2.34
C SER A 417 22.58 4.24 3.58
N LYS A 418 23.05 5.49 3.70
CA LYS A 418 23.80 5.93 4.88
C LYS A 418 22.92 6.09 6.10
N LEU A 419 21.66 6.53 5.94
CA LEU A 419 20.70 6.50 7.04
C LEU A 419 20.53 5.06 7.56
N ALA A 420 20.32 4.09 6.67
CA ALA A 420 20.14 2.69 7.04
C ALA A 420 21.40 2.08 7.72
N GLN A 421 22.60 2.54 7.36
CA GLN A 421 23.82 2.22 8.11
C GLN A 421 23.78 2.84 9.52
N LEU A 422 23.48 4.14 9.65
CA LEU A 422 23.50 4.84 10.94
C LEU A 422 22.45 4.29 11.92
N THR A 423 21.23 4.02 11.45
CA THR A 423 20.18 3.40 12.29
C THR A 423 20.54 1.99 12.74
N CYS A 424 21.16 1.18 11.86
CA CYS A 424 21.60 -0.17 12.19
C CYS A 424 22.79 -0.17 13.18
N HIS A 425 23.69 0.82 13.12
CA HIS A 425 24.81 0.93 14.06
C HIS A 425 24.38 1.44 15.45
N GLY A 426 23.47 2.43 15.51
CA GLY A 426 22.95 2.97 16.78
C GLY A 426 21.75 2.23 17.35
N ASN A 427 21.20 1.23 16.64
CA ASN A 427 19.90 0.59 16.94
C ASN A 427 18.71 1.59 17.05
N LEU A 428 18.80 2.73 16.36
CA LEU A 428 18.00 3.94 16.61
C LEU A 428 16.49 3.78 16.40
N CYS A 429 16.06 2.80 15.60
CA CYS A 429 14.65 2.56 15.31
C CYS A 429 14.38 1.06 15.11
N HIS A 430 13.10 0.69 15.10
CA HIS A 430 12.64 -0.60 14.57
C HIS A 430 12.65 -0.59 13.05
N SER A 431 12.07 0.44 12.45
CA SER A 431 11.99 0.61 11.00
C SER A 431 11.88 2.08 10.59
N PHE A 432 12.22 2.35 9.32
CA PHE A 432 11.85 3.59 8.65
C PHE A 432 11.54 3.35 7.16
N GLN A 433 10.68 4.20 6.60
CA GLN A 433 10.28 4.21 5.21
C GLN A 433 10.31 5.64 4.67
N SER A 434 11.10 5.87 3.62
CA SER A 434 11.10 7.13 2.87
C SER A 434 9.96 7.13 1.85
N PHE A 435 9.11 8.15 1.88
CA PHE A 435 7.94 8.29 1.02
C PHE A 435 7.98 9.57 0.18
N ASN A 436 7.37 9.49 -1.01
CA ASN A 436 7.15 10.62 -1.91
C ASN A 436 5.70 10.56 -2.43
N THR A 437 4.83 11.39 -1.88
CA THR A 437 3.39 11.44 -2.20
C THR A 437 3.12 12.70 -3.01
N SER A 438 2.91 12.59 -4.32
CA SER A 438 2.51 13.71 -5.17
C SER A 438 0.99 13.80 -5.33
N TYR A 439 0.48 15.02 -5.38
CA TYR A 439 -0.90 15.37 -5.74
C TYR A 439 -0.92 16.16 -7.06
N THR A 440 -2.08 16.67 -7.47
CA THR A 440 -2.20 17.49 -8.70
C THR A 440 -1.33 18.76 -8.69
N ASP A 441 -1.27 19.47 -7.55
CA ASP A 441 -0.59 20.76 -7.38
C ASP A 441 0.62 20.72 -6.41
N THR A 442 0.50 19.98 -5.31
CA THR A 442 1.48 19.90 -4.21
C THR A 442 1.91 18.46 -3.91
N GLY A 443 2.70 18.22 -2.86
CA GLY A 443 3.10 16.88 -2.44
C GLY A 443 3.77 16.85 -1.07
N LEU A 444 3.98 15.65 -0.54
CA LEU A 444 4.75 15.40 0.68
C LEU A 444 5.94 14.49 0.39
N TRP A 445 7.15 14.94 0.69
CA TRP A 445 8.34 14.08 0.71
C TRP A 445 8.87 13.99 2.14
N GLY A 446 9.09 12.78 2.64
CA GLY A 446 9.30 12.57 4.07
C GLY A 446 9.73 11.17 4.45
N LEU A 447 9.90 10.98 5.76
CA LEU A 447 10.15 9.67 6.37
C LEU A 447 9.10 9.37 7.44
N TYR A 448 8.58 8.14 7.39
CA TYR A 448 7.87 7.51 8.49
C TYR A 448 8.84 6.58 9.24
N MET A 449 8.77 6.53 10.57
CA MET A 449 9.70 5.78 11.41
C MET A 449 9.05 5.32 12.72
N VAL A 450 9.45 4.14 13.18
CA VAL A 450 8.96 3.53 14.44
C VAL A 450 10.15 3.35 15.38
N CYS A 451 10.12 4.00 16.53
CA CYS A 451 11.27 4.17 17.43
C CYS A 451 10.96 3.71 18.86
N GLU A 452 12.01 3.40 19.62
CA GLU A 452 11.90 3.23 21.07
C GLU A 452 11.86 4.64 21.74
N PRO A 453 11.20 4.81 22.90
CA PRO A 453 11.03 6.15 23.51
C PRO A 453 12.35 6.89 23.76
N ALA A 454 13.41 6.14 24.02
CA ALA A 454 14.75 6.64 24.34
C ALA A 454 15.61 7.01 23.11
N THR A 455 15.15 6.74 21.89
CA THR A 455 15.93 6.98 20.65
C THR A 455 15.29 8.02 19.71
N VAL A 456 14.08 8.52 20.02
CA VAL A 456 13.32 9.46 19.19
C VAL A 456 14.14 10.70 18.81
N ALA A 457 14.80 11.33 19.78
CA ALA A 457 15.61 12.53 19.57
C ALA A 457 16.81 12.27 18.62
N GLU A 458 17.54 11.17 18.85
CA GLU A 458 18.73 10.81 18.08
C GLU A 458 18.36 10.39 16.66
N MET A 459 17.33 9.55 16.51
CA MET A 459 16.82 9.14 15.20
C MET A 459 16.42 10.35 14.35
N LEU A 460 15.66 11.29 14.92
CA LEU A 460 15.26 12.51 14.20
C LEU A 460 16.48 13.37 13.82
N HIS A 461 17.43 13.56 14.72
CA HIS A 461 18.68 14.30 14.42
C HIS A 461 19.48 13.64 13.29
N VAL A 462 19.55 12.30 13.25
CA VAL A 462 20.23 11.54 12.19
C VAL A 462 19.49 11.65 10.85
N VAL A 463 18.15 11.63 10.83
CA VAL A 463 17.35 11.88 9.62
C VAL A 463 17.63 13.28 9.07
N GLN A 464 17.60 14.31 9.93
CA GLN A 464 17.89 15.69 9.53
C GLN A 464 19.35 15.87 9.05
N THR A 465 20.29 15.15 9.66
CA THR A 465 21.70 15.14 9.24
C THR A 465 21.87 14.51 7.86
N GLU A 466 21.19 13.40 7.55
CA GLU A 466 21.18 12.81 6.20
C GLU A 466 20.50 13.75 5.19
N TRP A 467 19.42 14.44 5.56
CA TRP A 467 18.78 15.46 4.73
C TRP A 467 19.72 16.64 4.39
N MET A 468 20.48 17.15 5.36
CA MET A 468 21.52 18.16 5.11
C MET A 468 22.69 17.60 4.30
N ARG A 469 23.00 16.31 4.43
CA ARG A 469 23.98 15.61 3.58
C ARG A 469 23.50 15.53 2.13
N LEU A 470 22.21 15.26 1.89
CA LEU A 470 21.61 15.22 0.56
C LEU A 470 21.70 16.58 -0.17
N CYS A 471 21.54 17.69 0.57
CA CYS A 471 21.70 19.04 0.03
C CYS A 471 23.15 19.36 -0.39
N THR A 472 24.17 18.68 0.16
CA THR A 472 25.56 19.18 0.12
C THR A 472 26.62 18.22 -0.40
N SER A 473 26.49 16.92 -0.15
CA SER A 473 27.60 15.96 -0.27
C SER A 473 27.17 14.58 -0.82
N VAL A 474 26.14 14.59 -1.67
CA VAL A 474 25.78 13.44 -2.53
C VAL A 474 26.87 13.19 -3.56
N THR A 475 27.27 11.92 -3.70
CA THR A 475 28.27 11.47 -4.68
C THR A 475 27.62 10.73 -5.85
N GLU A 476 28.19 10.87 -7.06
CA GLU A 476 27.66 10.22 -8.27
C GLU A 476 27.56 8.68 -8.16
N SER A 477 28.38 8.04 -7.32
CA SER A 477 28.32 6.59 -7.08
C SER A 477 27.19 6.16 -6.14
N GLU A 478 26.64 7.07 -5.35
CA GLU A 478 25.35 6.88 -4.66
C GLU A 478 24.20 7.07 -5.65
N VAL A 479 24.23 8.14 -6.45
CA VAL A 479 23.18 8.47 -7.44
C VAL A 479 23.03 7.38 -8.49
N ALA A 480 24.11 6.91 -9.10
CA ALA A 480 24.08 5.82 -10.08
C ALA A 480 23.49 4.53 -9.49
N ARG A 481 23.66 4.28 -8.18
CA ARG A 481 23.07 3.14 -7.47
C ARG A 481 21.57 3.34 -7.26
N ALA A 482 21.15 4.54 -6.84
CA ALA A 482 19.74 4.89 -6.67
C ALA A 482 18.96 4.87 -7.99
N LYS A 483 19.53 5.34 -9.11
CA LYS A 483 18.95 5.18 -10.46
C LYS A 483 18.67 3.72 -10.80
N ASN A 484 19.67 2.87 -10.63
CA ASN A 484 19.54 1.44 -10.92
C ASN A 484 18.47 0.78 -10.03
N LEU A 485 18.44 1.12 -8.74
CA LEU A 485 17.41 0.62 -7.82
C LEU A 485 16.01 1.13 -8.19
N LEU A 486 15.85 2.42 -8.53
CA LEU A 486 14.57 3.00 -8.96
C LEU A 486 14.06 2.34 -10.24
N LYS A 487 14.90 2.21 -11.27
CA LYS A 487 14.56 1.49 -12.51
C LYS A 487 14.16 0.04 -12.24
N THR A 488 14.93 -0.68 -11.41
CA THR A 488 14.61 -2.07 -11.03
C THR A 488 13.29 -2.16 -10.29
N ASN A 489 13.03 -1.28 -9.33
CA ASN A 489 11.76 -1.24 -8.59
C ASN A 489 10.58 -0.99 -9.54
N MET A 490 10.63 0.08 -10.36
CA MET A 490 9.57 0.43 -11.31
C MET A 490 9.27 -0.70 -12.31
N LEU A 491 10.29 -1.36 -12.85
CA LEU A 491 10.09 -2.50 -13.77
C LEU A 491 9.51 -3.74 -13.06
N LEU A 492 9.86 -3.98 -11.79
CA LEU A 492 9.26 -5.06 -10.98
C LEU A 492 7.86 -4.73 -10.47
N GLN A 493 7.48 -3.45 -10.46
CA GLN A 493 6.14 -3.00 -10.08
C GLN A 493 5.12 -3.12 -11.23
N LEU A 494 5.60 -3.16 -12.47
CA LEU A 494 4.80 -3.43 -13.68
C LEU A 494 4.62 -4.93 -13.98
N ASP A 495 4.84 -5.83 -13.01
CA ASP A 495 4.66 -7.27 -13.20
C ASP A 495 3.19 -7.69 -13.05
N GLY A 496 2.54 -7.94 -14.20
CA GLY A 496 1.18 -8.48 -14.30
C GLY A 496 0.11 -7.48 -14.74
N SER A 497 -1.05 -8.00 -15.15
CA SER A 497 -2.14 -7.19 -15.72
C SER A 497 -2.73 -6.15 -14.77
N THR A 498 -2.84 -6.44 -13.47
CA THR A 498 -3.44 -5.50 -12.50
C THR A 498 -2.54 -4.27 -12.26
N PRO A 499 -1.24 -4.38 -11.95
CA PRO A 499 -0.37 -3.21 -11.80
C PRO A 499 -0.17 -2.41 -13.10
N ILE A 500 -0.14 -3.06 -14.27
CA ILE A 500 -0.09 -2.37 -15.56
C ILE A 500 -1.37 -1.54 -15.78
N CYS A 501 -2.54 -2.10 -15.48
CA CYS A 501 -3.82 -1.40 -15.59
C CYS A 501 -3.91 -0.20 -14.62
N GLU A 502 -3.46 -0.39 -13.37
CA GLU A 502 -3.32 0.66 -12.36
C GLU A 502 -2.38 1.79 -12.80
N ASP A 503 -1.22 1.45 -13.37
CA ASP A 503 -0.29 2.43 -13.91
C ASP A 503 -0.88 3.22 -15.09
N ILE A 504 -1.54 2.55 -16.03
CA ILE A 504 -2.24 3.19 -17.16
C ILE A 504 -3.28 4.17 -16.62
N GLY A 505 -4.21 3.71 -15.76
CA GLY A 505 -5.29 4.55 -15.23
C GLY A 505 -4.78 5.76 -14.46
N ARG A 506 -3.87 5.53 -13.50
CA ARG A 506 -3.23 6.57 -12.69
C ARG A 506 -2.47 7.59 -13.54
N GLN A 507 -1.62 7.15 -14.49
CA GLN A 507 -0.88 8.08 -15.36
C GLN A 507 -1.80 8.86 -16.31
N MET A 508 -2.86 8.22 -16.82
CA MET A 508 -3.87 8.92 -17.63
C MET A 508 -4.64 9.97 -16.83
N LEU A 509 -4.86 9.79 -15.52
CA LEU A 509 -5.37 10.88 -14.67
C LEU A 509 -4.31 11.96 -14.42
N CYS A 510 -3.11 11.60 -13.94
CA CYS A 510 -2.08 12.57 -13.50
C CYS A 510 -1.42 13.38 -14.64
N TYR A 511 -1.26 12.78 -15.83
CA TYR A 511 -0.49 13.36 -16.95
C TYR A 511 -1.28 13.50 -18.26
N ASN A 512 -2.52 13.00 -18.31
CA ASN A 512 -3.32 12.82 -19.53
C ASN A 512 -2.64 12.00 -20.65
N ARG A 513 -1.59 11.25 -20.31
CA ARG A 513 -0.89 10.26 -21.15
C ARG A 513 -0.16 9.27 -20.25
N ARG A 514 0.15 8.07 -20.74
CA ARG A 514 1.20 7.25 -20.12
C ARG A 514 2.58 7.69 -20.61
N ILE A 515 3.55 7.75 -19.71
CA ILE A 515 4.96 8.00 -20.02
C ILE A 515 5.59 6.66 -20.42
N PRO A 516 6.11 6.51 -21.66
CA PRO A 516 6.75 5.27 -22.08
C PRO A 516 7.97 4.96 -21.20
N ILE A 517 8.19 3.67 -20.90
CA ILE A 517 9.35 3.19 -20.14
C ILE A 517 10.70 3.77 -20.65
N PRO A 518 11.02 3.80 -21.96
CA PRO A 518 12.30 4.40 -22.40
C PRO A 518 12.37 5.93 -22.22
N GLU A 519 11.24 6.65 -22.17
CA GLU A 519 11.23 8.07 -21.80
C GLU A 519 11.49 8.25 -20.30
N LEU A 520 10.88 7.40 -19.47
CA LEU A 520 11.08 7.38 -18.02
C LEU A 520 12.53 7.01 -17.65
N GLU A 521 13.11 6.00 -18.31
CA GLU A 521 14.51 5.63 -18.14
C GLU A 521 15.46 6.79 -18.49
N ALA A 522 15.21 7.49 -19.59
CA ALA A 522 16.01 8.64 -20.01
C ALA A 522 15.89 9.82 -19.03
N ARG A 523 14.67 10.08 -18.50
CA ARG A 523 14.44 11.07 -17.43
C ARG A 523 15.23 10.72 -16.16
N ILE A 524 15.23 9.45 -15.75
CA ILE A 524 16.00 8.98 -14.58
C ILE A 524 17.51 9.08 -14.85
N ASP A 525 17.99 8.72 -16.03
CA ASP A 525 19.42 8.78 -16.38
C ASP A 525 19.95 10.22 -16.47
N ALA A 526 19.11 11.22 -16.75
CA ALA A 526 19.51 12.63 -16.79
C ALA A 526 19.86 13.23 -15.42
N VAL A 527 19.29 12.72 -14.31
CA VAL A 527 19.50 13.26 -12.95
C VAL A 527 20.95 13.04 -12.49
N ASN A 528 21.74 14.09 -12.24
CA ASN A 528 23.09 13.94 -11.68
C ASN A 528 23.12 14.31 -10.17
N ALA A 529 24.28 14.19 -9.51
CA ALA A 529 24.41 14.55 -8.10
C ALA A 529 24.31 16.07 -7.85
N GLU A 530 24.50 16.90 -8.88
CA GLU A 530 24.32 18.35 -8.80
C GLU A 530 22.84 18.71 -8.77
N THR A 531 22.03 18.21 -9.70
CA THR A 531 20.57 18.34 -9.71
C THR A 531 19.95 17.84 -8.41
N ILE A 532 20.46 16.75 -7.83
CA ILE A 532 19.98 16.26 -6.52
C ILE A 532 20.32 17.24 -5.40
N ARG A 533 21.54 17.81 -5.35
CA ARG A 533 21.90 18.84 -4.37
C ARG A 533 21.05 20.10 -4.53
N GLU A 534 20.80 20.55 -5.77
CA GLU A 534 19.95 21.70 -6.08
C GLU A 534 18.50 21.48 -5.65
N VAL A 535 17.89 20.36 -6.06
CA VAL A 535 16.50 20.00 -5.72
C VAL A 535 16.35 19.76 -4.21
N CYS A 536 17.27 19.05 -3.57
CA CYS A 536 17.25 18.89 -2.11
C CYS A 536 17.39 20.25 -1.40
N THR A 537 18.28 21.14 -1.85
CA THR A 537 18.40 22.49 -1.28
C THR A 537 17.11 23.32 -1.51
N LYS A 538 16.45 23.16 -2.65
CA LYS A 538 15.20 23.86 -2.99
C LYS A 538 14.01 23.46 -2.09
N TYR A 539 13.87 22.17 -1.74
CA TYR A 539 12.71 21.63 -1.01
C TYR A 539 12.97 21.27 0.46
N ILE A 540 14.23 21.15 0.90
CA ILE A 540 14.58 20.74 2.27
C ILE A 540 15.26 21.87 3.05
N TYR A 541 16.23 22.57 2.45
CA TYR A 541 17.07 23.52 3.18
C TYR A 541 16.31 24.79 3.61
N ASP A 542 16.40 25.11 4.90
CA ASP A 542 15.70 26.22 5.58
C ASP A 542 14.17 26.19 5.34
N LYS A 543 13.59 24.98 5.19
CA LYS A 543 12.14 24.76 5.09
C LYS A 543 11.55 24.28 6.41
N SER A 544 10.41 24.87 6.78
CA SER A 544 9.60 24.42 7.91
C SER A 544 8.97 23.06 7.59
N PRO A 545 9.27 21.97 8.32
CA PRO A 545 8.68 20.66 8.05
C PRO A 545 7.28 20.55 8.66
N ALA A 546 6.50 19.59 8.19
CA ALA A 546 5.29 19.10 8.86
C ALA A 546 5.62 17.80 9.62
N ILE A 547 5.08 17.64 10.83
CA ILE A 547 5.42 16.54 11.74
C ILE A 547 4.16 15.96 12.38
N ALA A 548 4.03 14.64 12.38
CA ALA A 548 3.03 13.93 13.17
C ALA A 548 3.69 12.85 14.02
N ALA A 549 3.33 12.77 15.29
CA ALA A 549 3.91 11.81 16.23
C ALA A 549 2.85 11.26 17.21
N VAL A 550 2.87 9.95 17.42
CA VAL A 550 1.90 9.20 18.26
C VAL A 550 2.65 8.24 19.19
N GLY A 551 2.21 8.14 20.45
CA GLY A 551 2.74 7.22 21.46
C GLY A 551 3.67 7.89 22.50
N PRO A 552 4.70 7.19 23.03
CA PRO A 552 5.60 7.68 24.07
C PRO A 552 6.64 8.68 23.54
N ILE A 553 6.17 9.87 23.16
CA ILE A 553 6.91 10.89 22.40
C ILE A 553 7.54 11.99 23.29
N GLU A 554 7.79 11.71 24.57
CA GLU A 554 8.37 12.67 25.52
C GLU A 554 9.74 13.22 25.09
N GLN A 555 10.53 12.42 24.36
CA GLN A 555 11.84 12.83 23.86
C GLN A 555 11.82 13.49 22.47
N LEU A 556 10.64 13.77 21.90
CA LEU A 556 10.54 14.49 20.62
C LEU A 556 10.98 15.96 20.82
N PRO A 557 12.07 16.44 20.18
CA PRO A 557 12.55 17.80 20.35
C PRO A 557 11.51 18.86 19.98
N ASP A 558 11.58 20.07 20.53
CA ASP A 558 10.64 21.15 20.21
C ASP A 558 10.66 21.52 18.71
N PHE A 559 9.52 21.92 18.15
CA PHE A 559 9.41 22.34 16.74
C PHE A 559 10.50 23.33 16.31
N ASN A 560 10.84 24.28 17.19
CA ASN A 560 11.89 25.28 16.95
C ASN A 560 13.29 24.65 16.81
N GLN A 561 13.60 23.61 17.58
CA GLN A 561 14.86 22.87 17.48
C GLN A 561 14.89 22.07 16.18
N ILE A 562 13.79 21.38 15.85
CA ILE A 562 13.65 20.62 14.61
C ILE A 562 13.79 21.56 13.40
N HIS A 563 13.11 22.71 13.39
CA HIS A 563 13.27 23.76 12.38
C HIS A 563 14.71 24.26 12.28
N SER A 564 15.38 24.50 13.41
CA SER A 564 16.77 24.97 13.42
C SER A 564 17.77 23.97 12.82
N ASN A 565 17.47 22.67 12.87
CA ASN A 565 18.24 21.59 12.25
C ASN A 565 17.98 21.43 10.74
N MET A 566 16.96 22.08 10.16
CA MET A 566 16.68 22.06 8.71
C MET A 566 17.64 22.93 7.89
N ARG A 567 18.70 23.43 8.53
CA ARG A 567 19.82 24.15 7.94
C ARG A 567 21.11 23.75 8.64
N TRP A 568 22.22 23.76 7.92
CA TRP A 568 23.51 23.41 8.50
C TRP A 568 24.16 24.61 9.21
N LEU A 569 24.14 24.60 10.54
CA LEU A 569 25.06 25.40 11.34
C LEU A 569 26.47 24.80 11.21
N ARG A 570 27.35 25.49 10.49
CA ARG A 570 28.79 25.22 10.46
C ARG A 570 29.51 26.32 11.23
N ASP A 571 30.07 25.95 12.36
CA ASP A 571 31.17 26.67 13.01
C ASP A 571 32.52 26.27 12.38
#